data_AF-W4PXB3-F1
#
_entry.id   AF-W4PXB3-F1
#
_cell.length_a   1.000
_cell.length_b   1.000
_cell.length_c   1.000
_cell.angle_alpha   90.00
_cell.angle_beta   90.00
_cell.angle_gamma   90.00
#
_symmetry.space_group_name_H-M   'P 1'
#
loop_
_entity.id
_entity.type
_entity.pdbx_description
1 polymer ?
#
loop_
_entity_poly.entity_id
_entity_poly.type
_entity_poly.pdbx_seq_one_letter_code
_entity_poly.pdbx_strand_id
1 'polypeptide(L)'
;MIHFDKTNRQILTSACLQCNDDCFQPPSKEVPKVGCCSYSPTFYLLEIKNMVQTNEVFFQEYFLNHPAALIEPYSIKIPAIIHPMYNSRPIQQGLTKLEQDDLRQSYSICQFFKTNHGCTLDPSYKNSVCRSFICLSIEDDLTDKRQKNLLSWTKEIKTEELNFQKTHEKVLRDLNIHLQSNPTAVVQYLQSI
;
A
#
# COMPACT_ATOMS: atom_id res chain seq x y z
N MET A 1 7.81 9.75 -15.91
CA MET A 1 9.24 9.53 -15.58
C MET A 1 9.34 9.02 -14.14
N ILE A 2 10.03 7.90 -13.89
CA ILE A 2 10.24 7.36 -12.53
C ILE A 2 11.40 8.07 -11.80
N HIS A 3 11.39 8.08 -10.47
CA HIS A 3 12.44 8.60 -9.61
C HIS A 3 12.76 7.58 -8.51
N PHE A 4 14.04 7.38 -8.23
CA PHE A 4 14.53 6.47 -7.20
C PHE A 4 14.91 7.29 -5.97
N ASP A 5 14.04 7.28 -4.96
CA ASP A 5 14.26 8.00 -3.71
C ASP A 5 15.10 7.11 -2.77
N LYS A 6 16.38 7.47 -2.65
CA LYS A 6 17.35 6.77 -1.80
C LYS A 6 17.11 6.99 -0.31
N THR A 7 16.51 8.12 0.07
CA THR A 7 16.28 8.46 1.47
C THR A 7 15.24 7.53 2.08
N ASN A 8 14.11 7.36 1.38
CA ASN A 8 13.01 6.51 1.86
C ASN A 8 12.97 5.12 1.20
N ARG A 9 14.00 4.77 0.40
CA ARG A 9 14.12 3.50 -0.33
C ARG A 9 12.85 3.14 -1.09
N GLN A 10 12.47 4.02 -2.01
CA GLN A 10 11.20 3.89 -2.71
C GLN A 10 11.28 4.35 -4.17
N ILE A 11 10.34 3.88 -4.97
CA ILE A 11 10.22 4.23 -6.39
C ILE A 11 9.01 5.15 -6.55
N LEU A 12 9.26 6.35 -7.05
CA LEU A 12 8.27 7.39 -7.23
C LEU A 12 7.95 7.59 -8.71
N THR A 13 6.71 7.91 -9.02
CA THR A 13 6.29 8.34 -10.36
C THR A 13 5.07 9.24 -10.24
N SER A 14 5.03 10.29 -11.07
CA SER A 14 3.84 11.12 -11.28
C SER A 14 2.98 10.60 -12.44
N ALA A 15 3.49 9.63 -13.21
CA ALA A 15 2.83 9.17 -14.43
C ALA A 15 1.43 8.59 -14.17
N CYS A 16 1.19 7.96 -13.02
CA CYS A 16 -0.12 7.38 -12.69
C CYS A 16 -1.26 8.42 -12.70
N LEU A 17 -0.99 9.67 -12.30
CA LEU A 17 -2.00 10.73 -12.30
C LEU A 17 -2.45 11.14 -13.70
N GLN A 18 -1.56 10.95 -14.68
CA GLN A 18 -1.77 11.34 -16.08
C GLN A 18 -1.83 10.11 -17.01
N CYS A 19 -1.92 8.89 -16.45
CA CYS A 19 -1.87 7.66 -17.22
C CYS A 19 -3.03 7.61 -18.19
N ASN A 20 -2.79 7.37 -19.48
CA ASN A 20 -3.84 7.27 -20.49
C ASN A 20 -4.18 5.81 -20.85
N ASP A 21 -3.59 4.84 -20.15
CA ASP A 21 -3.91 3.42 -20.33
C ASP A 21 -5.35 3.15 -19.88
N ASP A 22 -6.13 2.56 -20.78
CA ASP A 22 -7.55 2.24 -20.58
C ASP A 22 -7.77 1.34 -19.35
N CYS A 23 -6.83 0.43 -19.07
CA CYS A 23 -6.90 -0.48 -17.91
C CYS A 23 -6.83 0.27 -16.57
N PHE A 24 -6.30 1.49 -16.56
CA PHE A 24 -6.12 2.31 -15.36
C PHE A 24 -7.01 3.56 -15.35
N GLN A 25 -7.93 3.72 -16.31
CA GLN A 25 -8.91 4.79 -16.28
C GLN A 25 -10.00 4.51 -15.23
N PRO A 26 -10.52 5.55 -14.57
CA PRO A 26 -11.66 5.38 -13.68
C PRO A 26 -12.89 4.91 -14.49
N PRO A 27 -13.76 4.05 -13.91
CA PRO A 27 -14.92 3.49 -14.62
C PRO A 27 -16.04 4.52 -14.90
N SER A 28 -15.90 5.75 -14.41
CA SER A 28 -16.80 6.88 -14.64
C SER A 28 -16.13 8.20 -14.24
N LYS A 29 -16.72 9.34 -14.62
CA LYS A 29 -16.15 10.68 -14.34
C LYS A 29 -16.26 11.06 -12.85
N GLU A 30 -17.18 10.42 -12.15
CA GLU A 30 -17.48 10.62 -10.73
C GLU A 30 -16.50 9.86 -9.83
N VAL A 31 -15.87 8.79 -10.34
CA VAL A 31 -14.84 8.05 -9.60
C VAL A 31 -13.49 8.74 -9.81
N PRO A 32 -12.78 9.11 -8.74
CA PRO A 32 -11.49 9.77 -8.87
C PRO A 32 -10.46 8.85 -9.54
N LYS A 33 -9.54 9.45 -10.29
CA LYS A 33 -8.41 8.75 -10.88
C LYS A 33 -7.35 8.45 -9.82
N VAL A 34 -7.44 7.23 -9.25
CA VAL A 34 -6.59 6.80 -8.12
C VAL A 34 -5.37 5.96 -8.55
N GLY A 35 -5.37 5.40 -9.76
CA GLY A 35 -4.31 4.50 -10.23
C GLY A 35 -4.13 3.30 -9.28
N CYS A 36 -2.89 2.98 -8.91
CA CYS A 36 -2.58 1.91 -7.95
C CYS A 36 -3.08 2.18 -6.51
N CYS A 37 -3.59 3.38 -6.21
CA CYS A 37 -4.25 3.64 -4.93
C CYS A 37 -5.68 3.06 -4.87
N SER A 38 -6.09 2.22 -5.83
CA SER A 38 -7.31 1.42 -5.69
C SER A 38 -7.11 0.22 -4.74
N TYR A 39 -5.88 -0.26 -4.55
CA TYR A 39 -5.62 -1.43 -3.70
C TYR A 39 -5.67 -1.09 -2.21
N SER A 40 -6.04 -2.08 -1.39
CA SER A 40 -6.03 -1.97 0.07
C SER A 40 -4.60 -2.16 0.58
N PRO A 41 -3.95 -1.14 1.17
CA PRO A 41 -2.58 -1.30 1.65
C PRO A 41 -2.52 -2.24 2.87
N THR A 42 -1.50 -3.09 2.88
CA THR A 42 -1.12 -3.93 4.02
C THR A 42 0.25 -3.47 4.51
N PHE A 43 0.35 -3.13 5.79
CA PHE A 43 1.56 -2.65 6.44
C PHE A 43 2.14 -3.77 7.29
N TYR A 44 3.42 -4.08 7.05
CA TYR A 44 4.16 -5.10 7.77
C TYR A 44 5.01 -4.48 8.86
N LEU A 45 5.75 -5.31 9.60
CA LEU A 45 6.50 -4.86 10.77
C LEU A 45 7.48 -3.71 10.45
N LEU A 46 8.04 -3.67 9.24
CA LEU A 46 8.95 -2.59 8.83
C LEU A 46 8.23 -1.24 8.74
N GLU A 47 7.08 -1.18 8.07
CA GLU A 47 6.34 0.08 7.96
C GLU A 47 5.72 0.48 9.29
N ILE A 48 5.25 -0.50 10.08
CA ILE A 48 4.76 -0.25 11.43
C ILE A 48 5.88 0.34 12.28
N LYS A 49 7.10 -0.21 12.22
CA LYS A 49 8.29 0.35 12.89
C LYS A 49 8.51 1.81 12.51
N ASN A 50 8.52 2.10 11.22
CA ASN A 50 8.72 3.47 10.72
C ASN A 50 7.64 4.43 11.24
N MET A 51 6.38 3.99 11.29
CA MET A 51 5.27 4.76 11.83
C MET A 51 5.44 5.02 13.32
N VAL A 52 5.70 4.00 14.14
CA VAL A 52 5.78 4.16 15.60
C VAL A 52 7.01 4.95 16.05
N GLN A 53 8.10 4.91 15.28
CA GLN A 53 9.31 5.70 15.55
C GLN A 53 9.14 7.17 15.14
N THR A 54 8.35 7.44 14.10
CA THR A 54 8.15 8.80 13.59
C THR A 54 7.01 9.51 14.32
N ASN A 55 5.87 8.83 14.51
CA ASN A 55 4.68 9.38 15.14
C ASN A 55 3.78 8.25 15.66
N GLU A 56 4.01 7.83 16.91
CA GLU A 56 3.21 6.79 17.57
C GLU A 56 1.72 7.16 17.67
N VAL A 57 1.39 8.42 17.96
CA VAL A 57 0.00 8.88 18.07
C VAL A 57 -0.73 8.69 16.74
N PHE A 58 -0.09 9.06 15.64
CA PHE A 58 -0.63 8.83 14.29
C PHE A 58 -0.85 7.33 14.01
N PHE A 59 0.10 6.47 14.38
CA PHE A 59 -0.08 5.02 14.24
C PHE A 59 -1.28 4.51 15.04
N GLN A 60 -1.41 4.93 16.31
CA GLN A 60 -2.52 4.52 17.16
C GLN A 60 -3.87 4.96 16.57
N GLU A 61 -4.00 6.23 16.18
CA GLU A 61 -5.27 6.80 15.70
C GLU A 61 -5.67 6.28 14.31
N TYR A 62 -4.73 6.22 13.36
CA TYR A 62 -5.03 5.96 11.96
C TYR A 62 -4.83 4.51 11.52
N PHE A 63 -4.27 3.64 12.38
CA PHE A 63 -4.05 2.23 12.08
C PHE A 63 -4.62 1.31 13.15
N LEU A 64 -4.18 1.41 14.41
CA LEU A 64 -4.65 0.49 15.46
C LEU A 64 -6.12 0.70 15.81
N ASN A 65 -6.54 1.96 15.97
CA ASN A 65 -7.91 2.32 16.33
C ASN A 65 -8.79 2.59 15.11
N HIS A 66 -8.27 2.35 13.91
CA HIS A 66 -9.00 2.63 12.68
C HIS A 66 -10.18 1.66 12.54
N PRO A 67 -11.41 2.17 12.33
CA PRO A 67 -12.63 1.34 12.42
C PRO A 67 -12.71 0.22 11.37
N ALA A 68 -12.05 0.41 10.23
CA ALA A 68 -11.97 -0.59 9.17
C ALA A 68 -10.68 -1.43 9.18
N ALA A 69 -9.75 -1.20 10.12
CA ALA A 69 -8.48 -1.92 10.11
C ALA A 69 -8.69 -3.42 10.37
N LEU A 70 -8.02 -4.23 9.54
CA LEU A 70 -7.90 -5.65 9.74
C LEU A 70 -6.53 -5.90 10.38
N ILE A 71 -6.53 -6.08 11.70
CA ILE A 71 -5.32 -6.31 12.49
C ILE A 71 -5.05 -7.81 12.50
N GLU A 72 -3.94 -8.21 11.90
CA GLU A 72 -3.37 -9.56 11.99
C GLU A 72 -2.24 -9.56 13.04
N PRO A 73 -1.72 -10.73 13.47
CA PRO A 73 -0.67 -10.77 14.48
C PRO A 73 0.54 -9.85 14.19
N TYR A 74 0.96 -9.74 12.93
CA TYR A 74 2.17 -9.01 12.52
C TYR A 74 1.98 -8.15 11.27
N SER A 75 0.73 -7.84 10.92
CA SER A 75 0.40 -6.95 9.80
C SER A 75 -0.89 -6.19 10.10
N ILE A 76 -1.06 -5.04 9.45
CA ILE A 76 -2.32 -4.28 9.48
C ILE A 76 -2.74 -3.99 8.05
N LYS A 77 -3.93 -4.41 7.66
CA LYS A 77 -4.51 -4.06 6.38
C LYS A 77 -5.59 -3.00 6.56
N ILE A 78 -5.52 -1.93 5.76
CA ILE A 78 -6.57 -0.91 5.69
C ILE A 78 -7.35 -1.14 4.40
N PRO A 79 -8.59 -1.67 4.46
CA PRO A 79 -9.40 -1.90 3.28
C PRO A 79 -9.67 -0.59 2.53
N ALA A 80 -9.59 -0.63 1.20
CA ALA A 80 -10.05 0.46 0.36
C ALA A 80 -11.56 0.64 0.49
N ILE A 81 -12.02 1.89 0.41
CA ILE A 81 -13.45 2.22 0.38
C ILE A 81 -13.94 2.04 -1.06
N ILE A 82 -15.11 1.43 -1.22
CA ILE A 82 -15.72 1.25 -2.53
C ILE A 82 -16.62 2.44 -2.81
N HIS A 83 -16.40 3.09 -3.94
CA HIS A 83 -17.20 4.21 -4.36
C HIS A 83 -18.68 3.82 -4.49
N PRO A 84 -19.64 4.61 -3.97
CA PRO A 84 -21.06 4.24 -3.95
C PRO A 84 -21.66 3.85 -5.31
N MET A 85 -21.10 4.38 -6.40
CA MET A 85 -21.53 4.05 -7.76
C MET A 85 -21.34 2.58 -8.16
N TYR A 86 -20.49 1.83 -7.45
CA TYR A 86 -20.39 0.39 -7.66
C TYR A 86 -21.75 -0.31 -7.45
N ASN A 87 -22.54 0.15 -6.48
CA ASN A 87 -23.83 -0.44 -6.13
C ASN A 87 -24.98 0.07 -7.01
N SER A 88 -24.81 1.19 -7.72
CA SER A 88 -25.87 1.81 -8.52
C SER A 88 -25.99 1.22 -9.93
N ARG A 89 -25.10 0.30 -10.33
CA ARG A 89 -25.08 -0.28 -11.68
C ARG A 89 -25.71 -1.67 -11.71
N PRO A 90 -26.66 -1.95 -12.62
CA PRO A 90 -27.20 -3.30 -12.84
C PRO A 90 -26.18 -4.29 -13.45
N ILE A 91 -24.93 -3.84 -13.69
CA ILE A 91 -23.84 -4.54 -14.39
C ILE A 91 -23.34 -5.80 -13.66
N GLN A 92 -23.84 -6.10 -12.45
CA GLN A 92 -23.39 -7.28 -11.70
C GLN A 92 -23.97 -8.60 -12.24
N GLN A 93 -25.03 -8.56 -13.06
CA GLN A 93 -25.65 -9.76 -13.62
C GLN A 93 -24.81 -10.32 -14.79
N GLY A 94 -24.35 -11.57 -14.67
CA GLY A 94 -23.64 -12.29 -15.74
C GLY A 94 -22.11 -12.24 -15.67
N LEU A 95 -21.54 -11.44 -14.76
CA LEU A 95 -20.09 -11.44 -14.51
C LEU A 95 -19.66 -12.65 -13.67
N THR A 96 -18.52 -13.23 -14.02
CA THR A 96 -17.81 -14.20 -13.18
C THR A 96 -17.32 -13.53 -11.89
N LYS A 97 -16.95 -14.35 -10.89
CA LYS A 97 -16.41 -13.85 -9.63
C LYS A 97 -15.17 -12.97 -9.83
N LEU A 98 -14.28 -13.35 -10.75
CA LEU A 98 -13.07 -12.60 -11.06
C LEU A 98 -13.41 -11.23 -11.65
N GLU A 99 -14.31 -11.19 -12.64
CA GLU A 99 -14.74 -9.92 -13.26
C GLU A 99 -15.47 -9.00 -12.27
N GLN A 100 -16.23 -9.57 -11.32
CA GLN A 100 -16.84 -8.80 -10.24
C GLN A 100 -15.77 -8.19 -9.31
N ASP A 101 -14.71 -8.94 -9.01
CA ASP A 101 -13.62 -8.46 -8.15
C ASP A 101 -12.78 -7.39 -8.86
N ASP A 102 -12.49 -7.54 -10.16
CA ASP A 102 -11.83 -6.52 -10.98
C ASP A 102 -12.69 -5.26 -11.12
N LEU A 103 -13.99 -5.43 -11.37
CA LEU A 103 -14.93 -4.32 -11.42
C LEU A 103 -14.94 -3.61 -10.07
N ARG A 104 -15.13 -4.33 -8.96
CA ARG A 104 -15.11 -3.76 -7.60
C ARG A 104 -13.81 -3.01 -7.34
N GLN A 105 -12.67 -3.56 -7.74
CA GLN A 105 -11.36 -2.94 -7.61
C GLN A 105 -11.26 -1.62 -8.38
N SER A 106 -11.87 -1.50 -9.55
CA SER A 106 -11.91 -0.23 -10.32
C SER A 106 -12.71 0.89 -9.62
N TYR A 107 -13.59 0.55 -8.67
CA TYR A 107 -14.32 1.51 -7.82
C TYR A 107 -13.69 1.67 -6.44
N SER A 108 -12.64 0.92 -6.12
CA SER A 108 -11.96 1.00 -4.82
C SER A 108 -11.06 2.23 -4.74
N ILE A 109 -11.04 2.87 -3.58
CA ILE A 109 -10.26 4.06 -3.27
C ILE A 109 -9.57 3.84 -1.93
N CYS A 110 -8.24 3.88 -1.91
CA CYS A 110 -7.45 3.83 -0.67
C CYS A 110 -7.82 5.00 0.23
N GLN A 111 -8.00 4.73 1.53
CA GLN A 111 -8.45 5.74 2.50
C GLN A 111 -7.43 6.87 2.72
N PHE A 112 -6.17 6.63 2.37
CA PHE A 112 -5.11 7.65 2.41
C PHE A 112 -4.97 8.43 1.11
N PHE A 113 -5.83 8.20 0.11
CA PHE A 113 -5.84 8.99 -1.12
C PHE A 113 -6.65 10.27 -0.94
N LYS A 114 -6.06 11.41 -1.29
CA LYS A 114 -6.75 12.70 -1.37
C LYS A 114 -6.78 13.18 -2.82
N THR A 115 -7.98 13.46 -3.33
CA THR A 115 -8.18 13.98 -4.70
C THR A 115 -7.28 15.19 -4.96
N ASN A 116 -6.64 15.19 -6.13
CA ASN A 116 -5.66 16.20 -6.59
C ASN A 116 -4.37 16.32 -5.75
N HIS A 117 -4.19 15.53 -4.69
CA HIS A 117 -3.00 15.54 -3.84
C HIS A 117 -2.27 14.19 -3.84
N GLY A 118 -2.98 13.10 -4.15
CA GLY A 118 -2.43 11.75 -4.09
C GLY A 118 -2.43 11.18 -2.67
N CYS A 119 -1.48 10.30 -2.38
CA CYS A 119 -1.37 9.64 -1.08
C CYS A 119 -0.90 10.64 0.01
N THR A 120 -1.64 10.69 1.12
CA THR A 120 -1.37 11.56 2.27
C THR A 120 -0.44 10.95 3.32
N LEU A 121 -0.13 9.65 3.23
CA LEU A 121 0.85 9.03 4.13
C LEU A 121 2.24 9.60 3.92
N ASP A 122 3.02 9.65 5.00
CA ASP A 122 4.43 9.99 4.93
C ASP A 122 5.18 9.04 3.96
N PRO A 123 6.10 9.55 3.12
CA PRO A 123 7.03 8.76 2.32
C PRO A 123 7.63 7.52 3.02
N SER A 124 8.09 7.68 4.26
CA SER A 124 8.76 6.63 5.04
C SER A 124 7.88 5.43 5.37
N TYR A 125 6.56 5.55 5.23
CA TYR A 125 5.58 4.50 5.56
C TYR A 125 5.19 3.62 4.36
N LYS A 126 5.75 3.88 3.17
CA LYS A 126 5.21 3.35 1.89
C LYS A 126 6.20 2.54 1.05
N ASN A 127 7.44 2.40 1.50
CA ASN A 127 8.55 1.75 0.79
C ASN A 127 8.12 0.44 0.13
N SER A 128 7.70 -0.58 0.90
CA SER A 128 7.30 -1.88 0.36
C SER A 128 5.84 -1.91 -0.09
N VAL A 129 4.97 -1.16 0.59
CA VAL A 129 3.50 -1.29 0.48
C VAL A 129 2.94 -0.70 -0.80
N CYS A 130 3.42 0.49 -1.20
CA CYS A 130 2.85 1.22 -2.34
C CYS A 130 3.91 1.75 -3.32
N ARG A 131 5.20 1.71 -2.95
CA ARG A 131 6.28 2.34 -3.71
C ARG A 131 7.41 1.38 -4.08
N SER A 132 7.11 0.09 -4.12
CA SER A 132 8.00 -0.99 -4.57
C SER A 132 7.61 -1.53 -5.96
N PHE A 133 6.66 -0.90 -6.65
CA PHE A 133 6.11 -1.36 -7.92
C PHE A 133 5.82 -0.19 -8.86
N ILE A 134 5.99 -0.44 -10.16
CA ILE A 134 5.63 0.43 -11.28
C ILE A 134 4.90 -0.45 -12.30
N CYS A 135 3.81 0.05 -12.89
CA CYS A 135 3.05 -0.73 -13.86
C CYS A 135 3.80 -0.88 -15.19
N LEU A 136 3.46 -1.93 -15.94
CA LEU A 136 4.10 -2.26 -17.22
C LEU A 136 4.04 -1.11 -18.22
N SER A 137 2.91 -0.39 -18.30
CA SER A 137 2.77 0.77 -19.19
C SER A 137 3.81 1.86 -18.94
N ILE A 138 4.28 2.01 -17.68
CA ILE A 138 5.36 2.95 -17.35
C ILE A 138 6.73 2.30 -17.55
N GLU A 139 6.86 1.00 -17.29
CA GLU A 139 8.10 0.23 -17.44
C GLU A 139 8.53 0.10 -18.91
N ASP A 140 7.58 -0.10 -19.81
CA ASP A 140 7.79 -0.22 -21.25
C ASP A 140 8.33 1.08 -21.87
N ASP A 141 8.03 2.23 -21.27
CA ASP A 141 8.56 3.54 -21.65
C ASP A 141 9.99 3.81 -21.15
N LEU A 142 10.57 2.89 -20.36
CA LEU A 142 11.92 3.04 -19.82
C LEU A 142 12.98 2.48 -20.76
N THR A 143 14.18 3.06 -20.72
CA THR A 143 15.35 2.44 -21.35
C THR A 143 15.76 1.16 -20.62
N ASP A 144 16.41 0.22 -21.31
CA ASP A 144 16.92 -1.04 -20.72
C ASP A 144 17.70 -0.84 -19.41
N LYS A 145 18.54 0.21 -19.37
CA LYS A 145 19.32 0.55 -18.17
C LYS A 145 18.40 0.90 -17.00
N ARG A 146 17.32 1.65 -17.25
CA ARG A 146 16.36 2.05 -16.23
C ARG A 146 15.46 0.90 -15.80
N GLN A 147 15.07 0.02 -16.71
CA GLN A 147 14.35 -1.22 -16.39
C GLN A 147 15.20 -2.11 -15.46
N LYS A 148 16.47 -2.33 -15.79
CA LYS A 148 17.41 -3.07 -14.91
C LYS A 148 17.53 -2.44 -13.52
N ASN A 149 17.60 -1.11 -13.45
CA ASN A 149 17.63 -0.40 -12.16
C ASN A 149 16.31 -0.56 -11.40
N LEU A 150 15.17 -0.47 -12.08
CA LEU A 150 13.85 -0.68 -11.49
C LEU A 150 13.73 -2.07 -10.86
N LEU A 151 14.16 -3.10 -11.59
CA LEU A 151 14.19 -4.48 -11.09
C LEU A 151 15.10 -4.64 -9.87
N SER A 152 16.30 -4.05 -9.89
CA SER A 152 17.23 -4.08 -8.74
C SER A 152 16.59 -3.45 -7.50
N TRP A 153 16.05 -2.24 -7.64
CA TRP A 153 15.41 -1.52 -6.54
C TRP A 153 14.19 -2.25 -5.98
N THR A 154 13.35 -2.78 -6.87
CA THR A 154 12.17 -3.56 -6.47
C THR A 154 12.59 -4.79 -5.66
N LYS A 155 13.65 -5.48 -6.11
CA LYS A 155 14.20 -6.63 -5.39
C LYS A 155 14.79 -6.24 -4.04
N GLU A 156 15.55 -5.15 -3.97
CA GLU A 156 16.16 -4.65 -2.75
C GLU A 156 15.10 -4.30 -1.69
N ILE A 157 14.09 -3.51 -2.06
CA ILE A 157 13.01 -3.10 -1.16
C ILE A 157 12.24 -4.32 -0.62
N LYS A 158 11.88 -5.26 -1.50
CA LYS A 158 11.17 -6.50 -1.10
C LYS A 158 12.03 -7.40 -0.23
N THR A 159 13.34 -7.47 -0.50
CA THR A 159 14.26 -8.29 0.30
C THR A 159 14.42 -7.70 1.71
N GLU A 160 14.50 -6.39 1.82
CA GLU A 160 14.57 -5.68 3.10
C GLU A 160 13.31 -5.92 3.95
N GLU A 161 12.12 -5.66 3.38
CA GLU A 161 10.85 -5.91 4.07
C GLU A 161 10.73 -7.37 4.51
N LEU A 162 10.95 -8.33 3.61
CA LEU A 162 10.79 -9.75 3.92
C LEU A 162 11.77 -10.21 5.01
N ASN A 163 13.01 -9.74 4.97
CA ASN A 163 14.01 -10.09 5.98
C ASN A 163 13.66 -9.47 7.33
N PHE A 164 13.22 -8.21 7.34
CA PHE A 164 12.78 -7.53 8.55
C PHE A 164 11.57 -8.26 9.15
N GLN A 165 10.55 -8.53 8.34
CA GLN A 165 9.35 -9.25 8.73
C GLN A 165 9.72 -10.60 9.36
N LYS A 166 10.46 -11.46 8.65
CA LYS A 166 10.85 -12.79 9.16
C LYS A 166 11.62 -12.73 10.46
N THR A 167 12.57 -11.80 10.57
CA THR A 167 13.45 -11.69 11.75
C THR A 167 12.65 -11.26 12.97
N HIS A 168 11.88 -10.18 12.84
CA HIS A 168 11.19 -9.58 13.97
C HIS A 168 9.91 -10.33 14.33
N GLU A 169 9.22 -10.94 13.36
CA GLU A 169 8.10 -11.83 13.63
C GLU A 169 8.54 -13.03 14.48
N LYS A 170 9.70 -13.64 14.19
CA LYS A 170 10.23 -14.73 15.00
C LYS A 170 10.45 -14.30 16.45
N VAL A 171 11.07 -13.15 16.67
CA VAL A 171 11.33 -12.63 18.02
C VAL A 171 10.02 -12.36 18.77
N LEU A 172 9.04 -11.72 18.11
CA LEU A 172 7.73 -11.44 18.71
C LEU A 172 6.97 -12.74 19.06
N ARG A 173 7.07 -13.77 18.20
CA ARG A 173 6.52 -15.12 18.47
C ARG A 173 7.20 -15.78 19.67
N ASP A 174 8.53 -15.73 19.76
CA ASP A 174 9.31 -16.28 20.87
C ASP A 174 8.95 -15.59 22.21
N LEU A 175 8.59 -14.29 22.15
CA LEU A 175 8.10 -13.50 23.27
C LEU A 175 6.59 -13.64 23.54
N ASN A 176 5.86 -14.38 22.70
CA ASN A 176 4.40 -14.55 22.75
C ASN A 176 3.63 -13.21 22.76
N ILE A 177 4.08 -12.23 21.96
CA ILE A 177 3.42 -10.94 21.77
C ILE A 177 3.08 -10.71 20.30
N HIS A 178 1.93 -10.06 20.05
CA HIS A 178 1.47 -9.72 18.70
C HIS A 178 0.43 -8.59 18.76
N LEU A 179 0.14 -7.98 17.60
CA LEU A 179 -0.67 -6.75 17.51
C LEU A 179 -2.10 -6.92 18.04
N GLN A 180 -2.69 -8.10 17.90
CA GLN A 180 -4.06 -8.36 18.36
C GLN A 180 -4.19 -8.54 19.88
N SER A 181 -3.20 -9.12 20.54
CA SER A 181 -3.26 -9.40 22.00
C SER A 181 -2.59 -8.30 22.81
N ASN A 182 -1.41 -7.84 22.39
CA ASN A 182 -0.54 -6.95 23.14
C ASN A 182 0.07 -5.87 22.23
N PRO A 183 -0.74 -5.00 21.59
CA PRO A 183 -0.25 -4.00 20.64
C PRO A 183 0.80 -3.08 21.27
N THR A 184 0.64 -2.66 22.53
CA THR A 184 1.60 -1.82 23.24
C THR A 184 2.98 -2.49 23.36
N ALA A 185 3.03 -3.79 23.65
CA ALA A 185 4.29 -4.52 23.75
C ALA A 185 5.00 -4.64 22.39
N VAL A 186 4.24 -4.83 21.31
CA VAL A 186 4.79 -4.83 19.94
C VAL A 186 5.36 -3.45 19.59
N VAL A 187 4.62 -2.37 19.90
CA VAL A 187 5.08 -0.98 19.67
C VAL A 187 6.39 -0.73 20.42
N GLN A 188 6.46 -1.07 21.71
CA GLN A 188 7.67 -0.93 22.53
C GLN A 188 8.85 -1.71 21.96
N TYR A 189 8.62 -2.95 21.50
CA TYR A 189 9.64 -3.74 20.84
C TYR A 189 10.15 -3.05 19.57
N LEU A 190 9.25 -2.62 18.68
CA LEU A 190 9.61 -1.98 17.41
C LEU A 190 10.30 -0.61 17.60
N GLN A 191 10.01 0.09 18.69
CA GLN A 191 10.71 1.33 19.05
C GLN A 191 12.14 1.08 19.56
N SER A 192 12.42 -0.10 20.10
CA SER A 192 13.72 -0.47 20.67
C SER A 192 14.80 -0.87 19.64
N ILE A 193 14.42 -1.03 18.37
CA ILE A 193 15.27 -1.48 17.24
C ILE A 193 15.51 -0.37 16.21
#